data_AF-A0A387K1P9-F1
#
_entry.id   AF-A0A387K1P9-F1
#
_cell.length_a   1.000
_cell.length_b   1.000
_cell.length_c   1.000
_cell.angle_alpha   90.00
_cell.angle_beta   90.00
_cell.angle_gamma   90.00
#
_symmetry.space_group_name_H-M   'P 1'
#
loop_
_entity.id
_entity.type
_entity.pdbx_description
1 polymer ?
#
loop_
_entity_poly.entity_id
_entity_poly.type
_entity_poly.pdbx_seq_one_letter_code
_entity_poly.pdbx_strand_id
1 'polypeptide(L)' 'MNSQADNFDDDQEATAEGIADIEAGRTISHEAVKAWLLSWGTPNELPPPKVGD' A
#
# COMPACT_ATOMS: atom_id res chain seq x y z
N MET A 1 -3.94 -32.77 -12.94
CA MET A 1 -4.00 -31.33 -12.58
C MET A 1 -5.05 -31.12 -11.51
N ASN A 2 -4.69 -30.50 -10.37
CA ASN A 2 -5.48 -29.45 -9.71
C ASN A 2 -4.58 -28.72 -8.68
N SER A 3 -3.85 -27.70 -9.12
CA SER A 3 -2.89 -26.91 -8.32
C SER A 3 -3.58 -25.68 -7.71
N GLN A 4 -4.64 -25.90 -6.93
CA GLN A 4 -5.49 -24.82 -6.40
C GLN A 4 -5.32 -24.57 -4.90
N ALA A 5 -4.47 -25.37 -4.23
CA ALA A 5 -4.23 -25.28 -2.79
C ALA A 5 -3.19 -24.22 -2.41
N ASP A 6 -2.33 -23.79 -3.35
CA ASP A 6 -1.22 -22.88 -3.05
C ASP A 6 -1.65 -21.40 -2.93
N ASN A 7 -2.87 -21.03 -3.37
CA ASN A 7 -3.29 -19.62 -3.35
C ASN A 7 -3.86 -19.14 -2.00
N PHE A 8 -4.33 -20.05 -1.13
CA PHE A 8 -5.07 -19.67 0.09
C PHE A 8 -4.18 -19.40 1.30
N ASP A 9 -2.98 -19.99 1.34
CA ASP A 9 -2.02 -19.79 2.41
C ASP A 9 -1.19 -18.51 2.15
N ASP A 10 -0.81 -18.25 0.90
CA ASP A 10 -0.16 -17.00 0.47
C ASP A 10 -1.02 -15.77 0.79
N ASP A 11 -2.34 -15.86 0.58
CA ASP A 11 -3.30 -14.80 0.91
C ASP A 11 -3.37 -14.53 2.43
N GLN A 12 -3.18 -15.55 3.27
CA GLN A 12 -3.23 -15.41 4.73
C GLN A 12 -1.96 -14.75 5.27
N GLU A 13 -0.78 -15.15 4.79
CA GLU A 13 0.49 -14.55 5.18
C GLU A 13 0.53 -13.07 4.76
N ALA A 14 0.16 -12.76 3.50
CA ALA A 14 0.07 -11.39 3.01
C ALA A 14 -0.93 -10.53 3.83
N THR A 15 -2.04 -11.12 4.26
CA THR A 15 -3.01 -10.44 5.12
C THR A 15 -2.43 -10.15 6.51
N ALA A 16 -1.74 -11.11 7.12
CA ALA A 16 -1.11 -10.94 8.43
C ALA A 16 -0.02 -9.87 8.41
N GLU A 17 0.80 -9.85 7.35
CA GLU A 17 1.81 -8.81 7.13
C GLU A 17 1.16 -7.42 7.01
N GLY A 18 0.09 -7.29 6.23
CA GLY A 18 -0.64 -6.04 6.08
C GLY A 18 -1.23 -5.52 7.41
N ILE A 19 -1.73 -6.42 8.26
CA ILE A 19 -2.19 -6.03 9.61
C ILE A 19 -1.01 -5.56 10.48
N ALA A 20 0.12 -6.27 10.46
CA ALA A 20 1.30 -5.89 11.21
C ALA A 20 1.88 -4.53 10.75
N ASP A 21 1.77 -4.20 9.47
CA ASP A 21 2.12 -2.89 8.92
C ASP A 21 1.21 -1.78 9.47
N ILE A 22 -0.09 -2.02 9.54
CA ILE A 22 -1.06 -1.08 10.11
C ILE A 22 -0.76 -0.84 11.59
N GLU A 23 -0.56 -1.91 12.37
CA GLU A 23 -0.26 -1.82 13.81
C GLU A 23 1.07 -1.09 14.09
N ALA A 24 2.07 -1.29 13.23
CA ALA A 24 3.34 -0.60 13.32
C ALA A 24 3.33 0.84 12.77
N GLY A 25 2.18 1.32 12.27
CA GLY A 25 2.04 2.64 11.68
C GLY A 25 2.80 2.80 10.35
N ARG A 26 3.10 1.70 9.65
CA ARG A 26 3.76 1.70 8.33
C ARG A 26 2.78 2.04 7.20
N THR A 27 1.92 3.02 7.43
CA THR A 27 0.88 3.48 6.50
C THR A 27 1.19 4.88 5.98
N ILE A 28 0.66 5.18 4.80
CA ILE A 28 0.68 6.53 4.22
C ILE A 28 -0.74 7.08 4.28
N SER A 29 -0.92 8.34 4.65
CA SER A 29 -2.25 8.96 4.70
C SER A 29 -2.88 9.02 3.31
N HIS A 30 -4.21 8.84 3.27
CA HIS A 30 -4.97 8.95 2.04
C HIS A 30 -4.81 10.32 1.37
N GLU A 31 -4.78 11.40 2.18
CA GLU A 31 -4.66 12.76 1.65
C GLU A 31 -3.28 13.01 1.02
N ALA A 32 -2.19 12.48 1.59
CA ALA A 32 -0.86 12.57 0.98
C ALA A 32 -0.79 11.85 -0.36
N VAL A 33 -1.33 10.63 -0.45
CA VAL A 33 -1.42 9.86 -1.71
C VAL A 33 -2.25 10.61 -2.75
N LYS A 34 -3.40 11.13 -2.35
CA LYS A 34 -4.30 11.89 -3.23
C LYS A 34 -3.66 13.16 -3.75
N ALA A 35 -3.02 13.96 -2.89
CA ALA A 35 -2.33 15.18 -3.30
C ALA A 35 -1.22 14.88 -4.31
N TRP A 36 -0.46 13.82 -4.07
CA TRP A 36 0.56 13.35 -5.01
C TRP A 36 -0.03 12.96 -6.37
N LEU A 37 -1.06 12.10 -6.40
CA LEU A 37 -1.69 11.67 -7.65
C LEU A 37 -2.30 12.85 -8.44
N LEU A 38 -2.88 13.83 -7.75
CA LEU A 38 -3.46 15.02 -8.39
C LEU A 38 -2.40 15.99 -8.95
N SER A 39 -1.16 15.90 -8.47
CA SER A 39 -0.06 16.75 -8.94
C SER A 39 0.55 16.28 -10.26
N TRP A 40 0.32 15.02 -10.64
CA TRP A 40 0.90 14.40 -11.84
C TRP A 40 0.50 15.14 -13.11
N GLY A 41 1.48 15.38 -13.98
CA GLY A 41 1.26 16.09 -15.25
C GLY A 41 1.02 17.59 -15.09
N THR A 42 1.22 18.13 -13.88
CA THR A 42 1.24 19.58 -13.62
C THR A 42 2.68 20.09 -13.46
N PRO A 43 2.95 21.39 -13.63
CA PRO A 43 4.27 21.96 -13.34
C PRO A 43 4.71 21.83 -11.88
N ASN A 44 3.80 21.52 -10.95
CA ASN A 44 4.06 21.33 -9.53
C ASN A 44 3.84 19.88 -9.11
N GLU A 45 4.39 18.95 -9.88
CA GLU A 45 4.38 17.53 -9.52
C GLU A 45 5.10 17.31 -8.18
N LEU A 46 4.42 16.63 -7.27
CA LEU A 46 4.90 16.32 -5.94
C LEU A 46 5.71 15.02 -5.96
N PRO A 47 6.71 14.86 -5.07
CA PRO A 47 7.35 13.58 -4.89
C PRO A 47 6.37 12.55 -4.31
N PRO A 48 6.61 11.23 -4.52
CA PRO A 48 5.83 10.19 -3.85
C PRO A 48 5.87 10.35 -2.32
N PRO A 49 4.73 10.22 -1.63
CA PRO A 49 4.66 10.31 -0.19
C PRO A 49 5.33 9.10 0.47
N LYS A 50 5.75 9.28 1.72
CA LYS A 50 6.44 8.29 2.54
C LYS A 50 5.56 7.85 3.70
N VAL A 51 5.95 6.74 4.32
CA VAL A 51 5.32 6.27 5.56
C VAL A 51 5.32 7.39 6.60
N GLY A 52 4.14 7.67 7.15
CA GLY A 52 3.92 8.75 8.12
C GLY A 52 3.56 10.12 7.54
N ASP A 53 3.56 10.29 6.21
CA ASP A 53 3.04 11.50 5.54
C ASP A 53 1.51 11.50 5.45
#